data_AF-A0A183JHH4-F1
#
_entry.id   AF-A0A183JHH4-F1
#
_cell.length_a   1.000
_cell.length_b   1.000
_cell.length_c   1.000
_cell.angle_alpha   90.00
_cell.angle_beta   90.00
_cell.angle_gamma   90.00
#
_symmetry.space_group_name_H-M   'P 1'
#
loop_
_entity.id
_entity.type
_entity.pdbx_description
1 polymer ?
#
loop_
_entity_poly.entity_id
_entity_poly.type
_entity_poly.pdbx_seq_one_letter_code
_entity_poly.pdbx_strand_id
1 'polypeptide(L)'
;MHENITLALNSARAIGCNVVNIGAGDIWNGTKHLLLGLLWQIIKIGLLKQINVVAHAELATLLEGEETINDFAKLSPEEILIRWVNYHLKGTDSGTRMENFSFDVRVSYY
;
A
#
# COMPACT_ATOMS: atom_id res chain seq x y z
N MET A 1 27.32 8.53 -13.71
CA MET A 1 26.65 7.44 -12.94
C MET A 1 26.13 7.93 -11.58
N HIS A 2 26.93 8.70 -10.82
CA HIS A 2 26.45 9.39 -9.60
C HIS A 2 25.21 10.26 -9.85
N GLU A 3 25.18 11.04 -10.92
CA GLU A 3 24.02 11.87 -11.32
C GLU A 3 22.73 11.05 -11.53
N ASN A 4 22.82 9.86 -12.14
CA ASN A 4 21.67 8.98 -12.33
C ASN A 4 21.07 8.54 -10.99
N ILE A 5 21.93 8.24 -10.01
CA ILE A 5 21.50 7.81 -8.66
C ILE A 5 20.84 8.98 -7.94
N THR A 6 21.44 10.17 -8.00
CA THR A 6 20.85 11.38 -7.42
C THR A 6 19.48 11.68 -8.03
N LEU A 7 19.36 11.59 -9.36
CA LEU A 7 18.08 11.77 -10.06
C LEU A 7 17.04 10.74 -9.64
N ALA A 8 17.43 9.46 -9.54
CA ALA A 8 16.54 8.39 -9.11
C ALA A 8 16.04 8.60 -7.66
N LEU A 9 16.92 8.97 -6.73
CA LEU A 9 16.55 9.23 -5.32
C LEU A 9 15.63 10.46 -5.18
N ASN A 10 15.90 11.53 -5.95
CA ASN A 10 15.03 12.70 -5.97
C ASN A 10 13.65 12.38 -6.55
N SER A 11 13.60 11.57 -7.61
CA SER A 11 12.34 11.11 -8.21
C SER A 11 11.55 10.22 -7.25
N ALA A 12 12.22 9.29 -6.56
CA ALA A 12 11.60 8.45 -5.54
C ALA A 12 11.02 9.28 -4.40
N ARG A 13 11.72 10.32 -3.94
CA ARG A 13 11.20 11.26 -2.93
C ARG A 13 9.95 11.98 -3.42
N ALA A 14 9.94 12.43 -4.68
CA ALA A 14 8.81 13.16 -5.26
C ALA A 14 7.52 12.32 -5.36
N ILE A 15 7.64 11.00 -5.48
CA ILE A 15 6.48 10.09 -5.47
C ILE A 15 6.08 9.62 -4.06
N GLY A 16 6.78 10.06 -3.01
CA GLY A 16 6.46 9.75 -1.62
C GLY A 16 7.29 8.63 -0.98
N CYS A 17 8.37 8.16 -1.59
CA CYS A 17 9.29 7.23 -0.92
C CYS A 17 10.08 7.94 0.19
N ASN A 18 10.24 7.27 1.33
CA ASN A 18 11.16 7.69 2.38
C ASN A 18 12.59 7.26 2.03
N VAL A 19 13.40 8.24 1.63
CA VAL A 19 14.80 8.07 1.22
C VAL A 19 15.79 8.81 2.13
N VAL A 20 15.37 9.24 3.33
CA VAL A 20 16.19 10.08 4.23
C VAL A 20 17.52 9.40 4.60
N ASN A 21 17.52 8.07 4.73
CA ASN A 21 18.69 7.28 5.12
C ASN A 21 19.34 6.53 3.95
N ILE A 22 19.13 6.98 2.71
CA ILE A 22 19.69 6.33 1.51
C ILE A 22 20.56 7.34 0.76
N GLY A 23 21.87 7.17 0.84
CA GLY A 23 22.85 7.95 0.08
C GLY A 23 23.15 7.37 -1.29
N ALA A 24 23.74 8.17 -2.18
CA ALA A 24 24.19 7.69 -3.48
C ALA A 24 25.26 6.59 -3.36
N GLY A 25 26.10 6.67 -2.32
CA GLY A 25 27.09 5.65 -2.00
C GLY A 25 26.48 4.30 -1.61
N ASP A 26 25.34 4.27 -0.92
CA ASP A 26 24.67 3.02 -0.53
C ASP A 26 24.12 2.26 -1.74
N ILE A 27 23.56 3.01 -2.70
CA ILE A 27 23.08 2.47 -3.96
C ILE A 27 24.25 1.97 -4.81
N TRP A 28 25.33 2.76 -4.88
CA TRP A 28 26.54 2.40 -5.60
C TRP A 28 27.18 1.11 -5.07
N ASN A 29 27.28 0.99 -3.74
CA ASN A 29 27.86 -0.16 -3.06
C ASN A 29 26.91 -1.37 -3.01
N GLY A 30 25.68 -1.24 -3.50
CA GLY A 30 24.74 -2.35 -3.57
C GLY A 30 24.23 -2.80 -2.20
N THR A 31 24.03 -1.87 -1.25
CA THR A 31 23.56 -2.20 0.10
C THR A 31 22.16 -2.86 0.04
N LYS A 32 22.14 -4.19 0.10
CA LYS A 32 20.97 -5.03 -0.26
C LYS A 32 19.67 -4.63 0.44
N HIS A 33 19.72 -4.37 1.75
CA HIS A 33 18.52 -4.06 2.54
C HIS A 33 17.95 -2.67 2.19
N LEU A 34 18.79 -1.70 1.85
CA LEU A 34 18.36 -0.36 1.41
C LEU A 34 17.76 -0.41 0.00
N LEU A 35 18.39 -1.17 -0.91
CA LEU A 35 17.86 -1.37 -2.27
C LEU A 35 16.50 -2.07 -2.25
N LEU A 36 16.38 -3.15 -1.47
CA LEU A 36 15.12 -3.90 -1.37
C LEU A 36 14.04 -3.05 -0.69
N GLY A 37 14.40 -2.28 0.34
CA GLY A 37 13.48 -1.34 1.00
C GLY A 37 12.98 -0.24 0.07
N LEU A 38 13.86 0.33 -0.77
CA LEU A 38 13.47 1.33 -1.76
C LEU A 38 12.57 0.72 -2.84
N LEU A 39 12.93 -0.45 -3.37
CA LEU A 39 12.15 -1.16 -4.38
C LEU A 39 10.75 -1.50 -3.84
N TRP A 40 10.66 -2.00 -2.61
CA TRP A 40 9.39 -2.28 -1.95
C TRP A 40 8.52 -1.03 -1.85
N GLN A 41 9.07 0.11 -1.42
CA GLN A 41 8.31 1.36 -1.34
C GLN A 41 7.75 1.79 -2.71
N ILE A 42 8.55 1.68 -3.77
CA ILE A 42 8.12 2.03 -5.14
C ILE A 42 6.96 1.12 -5.58
N ILE A 43 7.10 -0.19 -5.39
CA ILE A 43 6.05 -1.16 -5.74
C ILE A 43 4.78 -0.87 -4.94
N LYS A 44 4.92 -0.69 -3.62
CA LYS A 44 3.80 -0.43 -2.72
C LYS A 44 3.03 0.83 -3.11
N ILE A 45 3.73 1.94 -3.37
CA ILE A 45 3.12 3.18 -3.85
C ILE A 45 2.42 2.93 -5.19
N GLY A 46 3.09 2.28 -6.15
CA GLY A 46 2.50 1.99 -7.46
C GLY A 46 1.21 1.18 -7.39
N LEU A 47 1.17 0.14 -6.55
CA LEU A 47 -0.01 -0.72 -6.37
C LEU A 47 -1.15 -0.02 -5.64
N LEU A 48 -0.84 0.77 -4.61
CA LEU A 48 -1.85 1.33 -3.70
C LEU A 48 -2.31 2.74 -4.09
N LYS A 49 -1.59 3.45 -4.98
CA LYS A 49 -1.87 4.85 -5.33
C LYS A 49 -3.29 5.10 -5.82
N GLN A 50 -3.88 4.15 -6.54
CA GLN A 50 -5.23 4.31 -7.10
C GLN A 50 -6.33 3.94 -6.12
N ILE A 51 -6.02 3.35 -4.96
CA ILE A 51 -7.03 2.85 -4.03
C ILE A 51 -7.52 4.01 -3.16
N ASN A 52 -8.46 4.78 -3.70
CA ASN A 52 -9.12 5.89 -3.03
C ASN A 52 -10.45 6.21 -3.73
N VAL A 53 -11.34 6.90 -3.03
CA VAL A 53 -12.69 7.25 -3.51
C VAL A 53 -12.71 8.22 -4.69
N VAL A 54 -11.61 8.95 -4.95
CA VAL A 54 -11.51 9.88 -6.08
C VAL A 54 -11.28 9.11 -7.39
N ALA A 55 -10.44 8.09 -7.36
CA ALA A 55 -10.20 7.20 -8.50
C ALA A 55 -11.31 6.16 -8.68
N HIS A 56 -11.91 5.71 -7.58
CA HIS A 56 -12.90 4.63 -7.53
C HIS A 56 -14.10 5.06 -6.67
N ALA A 57 -15.07 5.74 -7.29
CA ALA A 57 -16.26 6.23 -6.59
C ALA A 57 -17.11 5.09 -5.99
N GLU A 58 -17.03 3.89 -6.55
CA GLU A 58 -17.68 2.68 -6.05
C GLU A 58 -17.23 2.29 -4.63
N LEU A 59 -16.04 2.72 -4.18
CA LEU A 59 -15.58 2.48 -2.81
C LEU A 59 -16.46 3.17 -1.77
N ALA A 60 -17.28 4.16 -2.15
CA ALA A 60 -18.26 4.78 -1.26
C ALA A 60 -19.32 3.78 -0.75
N THR A 61 -19.51 2.62 -1.37
CA THR A 61 -20.42 1.59 -0.85
C THR A 61 -19.84 0.86 0.38
N LEU A 62 -18.56 1.08 0.70
CA LEU A 62 -17.84 0.46 1.82
C LEU A 62 -17.92 1.26 3.12
N LEU A 63 -18.68 2.36 3.14
CA LEU A 63 -18.94 3.14 4.35
C LEU A 63 -19.64 2.25 5.40
N GLU A 64 -19.23 2.35 6.65
CA GLU A 64 -19.81 1.58 7.76
C GLU A 64 -20.49 2.52 8.77
N GLY A 65 -21.71 2.17 9.21
CA GLY A 65 -22.45 2.94 10.21
C GLY A 65 -22.82 4.35 9.74
N GLU A 66 -22.47 5.36 10.54
CA GLU A 66 -22.70 6.79 10.26
C GLU A 66 -21.43 7.50 9.74
N GLU A 67 -20.42 6.74 9.28
CA GLU A 67 -19.17 7.31 8.75
C GLU A 67 -19.43 8.17 7.50
N THR A 68 -18.75 9.31 7.38
CA THR A 68 -18.84 10.16 6.19
C THR A 68 -17.80 9.78 5.14
N ILE A 69 -18.00 10.19 3.88
CA ILE A 69 -17.00 10.00 2.80
C ILE A 69 -15.65 10.63 3.19
N ASN A 70 -15.67 11.76 3.90
CA ASN A 70 -14.46 12.44 4.36
C ASN A 70 -13.71 11.65 5.43
N ASP A 71 -14.42 10.89 6.27
CA ASP A 71 -13.79 10.02 7.26
C ASP A 71 -13.21 8.77 6.59
N PHE A 72 -13.97 8.18 5.66
CA PHE A 72 -13.49 7.07 4.83
C PHE A 72 -12.25 7.45 4.01
N ALA A 73 -12.18 8.67 3.46
CA ALA A 73 -11.04 9.15 2.68
C ALA A 73 -9.74 9.35 3.49
N LYS A 74 -9.82 9.34 4.83
CA LYS A 74 -8.64 9.40 5.72
C LYS A 74 -7.99 8.04 5.93
N LEU A 75 -8.70 6.95 5.61
CA LEU A 75 -8.18 5.60 5.73
C LEU A 75 -6.99 5.40 4.78
N SER A 76 -6.04 4.58 5.22
CA SER A 76 -4.97 4.09 4.35
C SER A 76 -5.55 3.20 3.24
N PRO A 77 -4.88 3.13 2.07
CA PRO A 77 -5.24 2.18 1.01
C PRO A 77 -5.42 0.74 1.49
N GLU A 78 -4.61 0.29 2.45
CA GLU A 78 -4.68 -1.05 3.03
C GLU A 78 -5.96 -1.26 3.84
N GLU A 79 -6.36 -0.29 4.66
CA GLU A 79 -7.62 -0.34 5.41
C GLU A 79 -8.83 -0.37 4.47
N ILE A 80 -8.78 0.43 3.40
CA ILE A 80 -9.80 0.42 2.34
C ILE A 80 -9.88 -0.96 1.68
N LEU A 81 -8.74 -1.57 1.33
CA LEU A 81 -8.71 -2.91 0.75
C LEU A 81 -9.28 -3.98 1.71
N ILE A 82 -8.94 -3.92 3.00
CA ILE A 82 -9.50 -4.85 3.99
C ILE A 82 -11.03 -4.73 4.04
N ARG A 83 -11.56 -3.50 4.03
CA ARG A 83 -13.02 -3.29 3.95
C ARG A 83 -13.62 -3.83 2.66
N TRP A 84 -12.95 -3.62 1.54
CA TRP A 84 -13.38 -4.15 0.24
C TRP A 84 -13.42 -5.68 0.23
N VAL A 85 -12.39 -6.36 0.76
CA VAL A 85 -12.38 -7.82 0.89
C VAL A 85 -13.53 -8.28 1.79
N ASN A 86 -13.68 -7.66 2.96
CA ASN A 86 -14.73 -8.01 3.91
C ASN A 86 -16.15 -7.76 3.37
N TYR A 87 -16.34 -6.75 2.53
CA TYR A 87 -17.61 -6.50 1.85
C TYR A 87 -18.02 -7.70 0.99
N HIS A 88 -17.09 -8.28 0.23
CA HIS A 88 -17.36 -9.47 -0.58
C HIS A 88 -17.46 -10.74 0.28
N LEU A 89 -16.68 -10.89 1.35
CA LEU A 89 -16.76 -12.03 2.26
C LEU A 89 -18.08 -12.10 3.02
N LYS A 90 -18.69 -10.96 3.37
CA LYS A 90 -20.03 -10.89 4.01
C LYS A 90 -21.11 -11.60 3.18
N GLY A 91 -20.93 -11.73 1.86
CA GLY A 91 -21.83 -12.46 0.98
C GLY A 91 -21.63 -13.98 0.96
N THR A 92 -20.74 -14.52 1.77
CA THR A 92 -20.39 -15.95 1.81
C THR A 92 -20.81 -16.59 3.15
N ASP A 93 -21.07 -17.90 3.15
CA ASP A 93 -21.42 -18.66 4.36
C ASP A 93 -20.22 -18.89 5.32
N SER A 94 -19.03 -18.41 4.96
CA SER A 94 -17.78 -18.71 5.67
C SER A 94 -17.65 -18.05 7.05
N GLY A 95 -18.47 -17.04 7.34
CA GLY A 95 -18.39 -16.23 8.57
C GLY A 95 -17.02 -15.58 8.81
N THR A 96 -16.12 -15.62 7.84
CA THR A 96 -14.72 -15.24 7.99
C THR A 96 -14.58 -13.74 7.75
N ARG A 97 -13.85 -13.07 8.64
CA ARG A 97 -13.50 -11.65 8.53
C ARG A 97 -11.99 -11.51 8.49
N MET A 98 -11.50 -10.77 7.52
CA MET A 98 -10.10 -10.41 7.38
C MET A 98 -9.77 -9.16 8.21
N GLU A 99 -8.69 -9.21 8.95
CA GLU A 99 -8.12 -8.11 9.73
C GLU A 99 -6.72 -7.71 9.24
N ASN A 100 -6.01 -8.60 8.53
CA ASN A 100 -4.66 -8.34 8.04
C ASN A 100 -4.28 -9.12 6.77
N PHE A 101 -3.32 -8.62 5.99
CA PHE A 101 -2.79 -9.28 4.77
C PHE A 101 -1.71 -10.35 5.04
N SER A 102 -1.59 -10.88 6.27
CA SER A 102 -0.49 -11.77 6.64
C SER A 102 -0.93 -13.17 7.08
N PHE A 103 -1.69 -13.31 8.16
CA PHE A 103 -2.17 -14.59 8.66
C PHE A 103 -3.50 -14.97 8.04
N ASP A 104 -4.39 -13.99 7.84
CA ASP A 104 -5.78 -14.26 7.43
C ASP A 104 -5.91 -14.65 5.95
N VAL A 105 -4.88 -14.34 5.16
CA VAL A 105 -4.77 -14.77 3.75
C VAL A 105 -4.05 -16.10 3.60
N ARG A 106 -3.51 -16.67 4.68
CA ARG A 106 -2.84 -17.97 4.59
C ARG A 106 -3.90 -19.03 4.34
N VAL A 107 -3.77 -19.72 3.22
CA VAL A 107 -4.53 -20.93 2.98
C VAL A 107 -3.92 -22.02 3.85
N SER A 108 -4.67 -22.46 4.87
CA SER A 108 -4.34 -23.68 5.60
C SER A 108 -4.49 -24.85 4.64
N TYR A 109 -3.38 -25.42 4.18
CA TYR A 109 -3.38 -26.71 3.50
C TYR A 109 -3.67 -27.78 4.56
N TYR A 110 -4.85 -28.41 4.49
CA TYR A 110 -5.14 -29.67 5.16
C TYR A 110 -4.73 -30.84 4.27
#